data_AF-A0A8R7V076-F1
#
_entry.id   AF-A0A8R7V076-F1
#
_cell.length_a   1.000
_cell.length_b   1.000
_cell.length_c   1.000
_cell.angle_alpha   90.00
_cell.angle_beta   90.00
_cell.angle_gamma   90.00
#
_symmetry.space_group_name_H-M   'P 1'
#
loop_
_entity.id
_entity.type
_entity.pdbx_description
1 polymer ?
#
loop_
_entity_poly.entity_id
_entity_poly.type
_entity_poly.pdbx_seq_one_letter_code
_entity_poly.pdbx_strand_id
1 'polypeptide(L)'
;MGSEAMEAAGARDPPERRRGAVMAVLLAALPLLLLLFLFGDRAASIAADALARAQVKQQSPRNASSSPREPDRLLGGLLSPDFDEPACRSRYEGSRRWKPSPFPVSPYLVRKLRQYEANHRRCGPDTPRYREAMAQLRSGRNGDRGECRYVVWLPVQGLGNRMLSLVSTFLYALLTARVLLVHEPPEMEGLFCEPFPGTSWLLPASFPYKDVRFGSESKESYVTMLQNNVVRYDGGNASSALPAYVYLHLENMNLRLQSHTFCEEDHRALDGFNWMVLRSDSYFAVALFLVPTYRDELERMFPSKGSVFHHLGRYLLHPGNPAWGIAQRFFDGYLAGADQRLGVQVRIVWHHPVPFDVMFDQILRCTREHRLLPQLTGSEPPAIVRPSSNTTATSKANKVKAVLVVSLKPEYYDKLHGMYYNNATASGELVTVYQPSHDQDQHTEARAHNERALAEIFLLSYCDEMVTTSWSTFGYVAHALAGLRPRLLAPLDLSKMRSDVACVRPASIEPCLHSPPSLVCRRKQDLDPVAHVPFLRHCEDVDFGLKLVD
;
A
#
# COMPACT_ATOMS: atom_id res chain seq x y z
N MET A 1 52.94 95.84 -15.91
CA MET A 1 53.78 95.12 -14.94
C MET A 1 53.01 93.88 -14.51
N GLY A 2 53.36 92.64 -14.81
CA GLY A 2 54.46 92.08 -15.59
C GLY A 2 54.16 90.61 -15.95
N SER A 3 54.66 90.23 -17.12
CA SER A 3 54.80 88.92 -17.79
C SER A 3 54.80 87.59 -17.02
N GLU A 4 54.18 86.62 -17.70
CA GLU A 4 54.64 85.26 -18.07
C GLU A 4 55.12 84.26 -16.99
N ALA A 5 54.50 83.08 -16.96
CA ALA A 5 55.02 81.87 -17.60
C ALA A 5 54.02 80.69 -17.53
N MET A 6 54.12 79.84 -18.54
CA MET A 6 53.29 78.69 -18.89
C MET A 6 53.81 77.40 -18.23
N GLU A 7 52.93 76.55 -17.69
CA GLU A 7 53.28 75.16 -17.42
C GLU A 7 52.08 74.23 -17.61
N ALA A 8 52.22 73.28 -18.54
CA ALA A 8 51.24 72.26 -18.87
C ALA A 8 51.51 70.99 -18.04
N ALA A 9 50.48 70.40 -17.45
CA ALA A 9 50.55 69.07 -16.84
C ALA A 9 49.45 68.17 -17.41
N GLY A 10 49.90 67.19 -18.21
CA GLY A 10 49.05 66.24 -18.93
C GLY A 10 48.36 65.20 -18.04
N ALA A 11 47.17 64.80 -18.50
CA ALA A 11 46.44 63.64 -18.02
C ALA A 11 47.24 62.36 -18.33
N ARG A 12 47.51 61.54 -17.30
CA ARG A 12 48.05 60.19 -17.46
C ARG A 12 46.90 59.18 -17.57
N ASP A 13 46.78 58.55 -18.73
CA ASP A 13 45.98 57.34 -18.94
C ASP A 13 46.49 56.18 -18.06
N PRO A 14 45.60 55.31 -17.53
CA PRO A 14 46.02 54.06 -16.91
C PRO A 14 46.37 53.02 -17.99
N PRO A 15 47.30 52.08 -17.72
CA PRO A 15 47.93 51.26 -18.75
C PRO A 15 46.96 50.25 -19.37
N GLU A 16 47.02 50.13 -20.71
CA GLU A 16 46.25 49.22 -21.58
C GLU A 16 46.29 47.73 -21.18
N ARG A 17 47.20 47.33 -20.29
CA ARG A 17 47.38 45.93 -19.88
C ARG A 17 46.28 45.40 -18.94
N ARG A 18 45.47 46.27 -18.32
CA ARG A 18 44.37 45.86 -17.41
C ARG A 18 43.01 45.70 -18.11
N ARG A 19 42.78 46.30 -19.28
CA ARG A 19 41.52 46.13 -20.03
C ARG A 19 41.45 44.78 -20.76
N GLY A 20 42.58 44.28 -21.29
CA GLY A 20 42.64 42.98 -21.96
C GLY A 20 42.39 41.78 -21.03
N ALA A 21 42.90 41.83 -19.80
CA ALA A 21 42.72 40.75 -18.82
C ALA A 21 41.28 40.66 -18.28
N VAL A 22 40.63 41.80 -18.06
CA VAL A 22 39.23 41.84 -17.57
C VAL A 22 38.26 41.39 -18.67
N MET A 23 38.49 41.77 -19.93
CA MET A 23 37.67 41.30 -21.06
C MET A 23 37.88 39.81 -21.37
N ALA A 24 39.10 39.28 -21.26
CA ALA A 24 39.36 37.85 -21.46
C ALA A 24 38.71 36.98 -20.38
N VAL A 25 38.70 37.43 -19.11
CA VAL A 25 38.03 36.72 -18.01
C VAL A 25 36.51 36.76 -18.18
N LEU A 26 35.93 37.89 -18.61
CA LEU A 26 34.49 37.99 -18.88
C LEU A 26 34.06 37.13 -20.09
N LEU A 27 34.86 37.08 -21.16
CA LEU A 27 34.58 36.28 -22.35
C LEU A 27 34.76 34.76 -22.12
N ALA A 28 35.58 34.34 -21.16
CA ALA A 28 35.72 32.93 -20.78
C ALA A 28 34.72 32.51 -19.69
N ALA A 29 34.37 33.41 -18.77
CA ALA A 29 33.47 33.10 -17.65
C ALA A 29 32.00 33.00 -18.09
N LEU A 30 31.54 33.85 -19.02
CA LEU A 30 30.14 33.81 -19.46
C LEU A 30 29.74 32.49 -20.16
N PRO A 31 30.52 31.96 -21.13
CA PRO A 31 30.20 30.69 -21.76
C PRO A 31 30.28 29.51 -20.79
N LEU A 32 31.21 29.55 -19.83
CA LEU A 32 31.36 28.52 -18.81
C LEU A 32 30.18 28.52 -17.82
N LEU A 33 29.71 29.71 -17.43
CA LEU A 33 28.49 29.89 -16.64
C LEU A 33 27.24 29.46 -17.42
N LEU A 34 27.17 29.76 -18.72
CA LEU A 34 26.07 29.32 -19.58
C LEU A 34 26.07 27.80 -19.76
N LEU A 35 27.25 27.18 -19.90
CA LEU A 35 27.41 25.72 -19.95
C LEU A 35 27.03 25.08 -18.60
N LEU A 36 27.39 25.67 -17.47
CA LEU A 36 26.95 25.23 -16.14
C LEU A 36 25.44 25.41 -15.93
N PHE A 37 24.83 26.47 -16.49
CA PHE A 37 23.38 26.70 -16.41
C PHE A 37 22.58 25.76 -17.33
N LEU A 38 23.07 25.51 -18.55
CA LEU A 38 22.38 24.69 -19.55
C LEU A 38 22.61 23.18 -19.36
N PHE A 39 23.73 22.79 -18.75
CA PHE A 39 24.11 21.37 -18.58
C PHE A 39 24.33 20.94 -17.12
N GLY A 40 24.25 21.85 -16.14
CA GLY A 40 24.41 21.53 -14.71
C GLY A 40 23.42 20.48 -14.20
N ASP A 41 22.15 20.58 -14.59
CA ASP A 41 21.12 19.60 -14.22
C ASP A 41 21.33 18.24 -14.92
N ARG A 42 21.88 18.24 -16.14
CA ARG A 42 22.23 16.99 -16.85
C ARG A 42 23.49 16.35 -16.27
N ALA A 43 24.48 17.12 -15.85
CA ALA A 43 25.70 16.62 -15.23
C ALA A 43 25.42 16.01 -13.85
N ALA A 44 24.54 16.64 -13.05
CA ALA A 44 24.07 16.08 -11.78
C ALA A 44 23.27 14.78 -11.97
N SER A 45 22.43 14.71 -13.00
CA SER A 45 21.67 13.49 -13.34
C SER A 45 22.58 12.35 -13.85
N ILE A 46 23.63 12.66 -14.62
CA ILE A 46 24.60 11.65 -15.10
C ILE A 46 25.51 11.18 -13.97
N ALA A 47 25.91 12.06 -13.05
CA ALA A 47 26.67 11.69 -11.86
C ALA A 47 25.84 10.82 -10.89
N ALA A 48 24.55 11.11 -10.73
CA ALA A 48 23.62 10.27 -9.98
C ALA A 48 23.40 8.89 -10.65
N ASP A 49 23.27 8.85 -11.98
CA ASP A 49 23.18 7.60 -12.75
C ASP A 49 24.49 6.78 -12.68
N ALA A 50 25.66 7.44 -12.63
CA ALA A 50 26.95 6.78 -12.48
C ALA A 50 27.14 6.20 -11.08
N LEU A 51 26.70 6.90 -10.02
CA LEU A 51 26.67 6.41 -8.64
C LEU A 51 25.69 5.24 -8.46
N ALA A 52 24.49 5.34 -9.06
CA ALA A 52 23.51 4.26 -9.05
C ALA A 52 24.03 3.02 -9.81
N ARG A 53 24.73 3.20 -10.94
CA ARG A 53 25.38 2.09 -11.66
C ARG A 53 26.58 1.51 -10.91
N ALA A 54 27.33 2.32 -10.18
CA ALA A 54 28.45 1.86 -9.35
C ALA A 54 27.98 1.03 -8.15
N GLN A 55 26.85 1.39 -7.54
CA GLN A 55 26.22 0.59 -6.47
C GLN A 55 25.63 -0.73 -6.99
N VAL A 56 25.10 -0.77 -8.22
CA VAL A 56 24.58 -2.01 -8.84
C VAL A 56 25.71 -2.96 -9.28
N LYS A 57 26.91 -2.45 -9.59
CA LYS A 57 28.04 -3.28 -10.08
C LYS A 57 28.82 -4.04 -8.98
N GLN A 58 28.54 -3.80 -7.70
CA GLN A 58 29.18 -4.53 -6.60
C GLN A 58 28.57 -5.91 -6.29
N GLN A 59 27.52 -6.33 -7.01
CA GLN A 59 26.98 -7.68 -6.89
C GLN A 59 27.15 -8.45 -8.21
N SER A 60 28.31 -9.08 -8.36
CA SER A 60 28.47 -10.23 -9.27
C SER A 60 29.07 -11.41 -8.49
N PRO A 61 28.60 -12.65 -8.73
CA PRO A 61 28.66 -13.71 -7.74
C PRO A 61 30.04 -14.34 -7.70
N ARG A 62 30.73 -14.24 -6.56
CA ARG A 62 31.76 -15.21 -6.22
C ARG A 62 31.08 -16.48 -5.73
N ASN A 63 31.45 -17.60 -6.33
CA ASN A 63 31.07 -18.97 -5.93
C ASN A 63 31.08 -19.10 -4.39
N ALA A 64 29.91 -19.36 -3.81
CA ALA A 64 29.77 -19.62 -2.39
C ALA A 64 28.85 -20.82 -2.19
N SER A 65 29.41 -21.82 -1.51
CA SER A 65 28.76 -22.97 -0.89
C SER A 65 27.41 -22.63 -0.27
N SER A 66 26.48 -23.58 -0.38
CA SER A 66 25.11 -23.52 0.14
C SER A 66 25.06 -23.48 1.67
N SER A 67 25.28 -22.31 2.26
CA SER A 67 24.69 -21.96 3.56
C SER A 67 23.23 -21.52 3.31
N PRO A 68 22.28 -21.77 4.24
CA PRO A 68 20.95 -21.17 4.16
C PRO A 68 21.12 -19.65 4.04
N ARG A 69 20.68 -19.06 2.91
CA ARG A 69 20.69 -17.60 2.76
C ARG A 69 19.83 -17.02 3.87
N GLU A 70 20.40 -16.11 4.67
CA GLU A 70 19.59 -15.34 5.61
C GLU A 70 18.39 -14.71 4.88
N PRO A 71 17.20 -14.66 5.50
CA PRO A 71 16.05 -13.98 4.93
C PRO A 71 16.40 -12.54 4.56
N ASP A 72 16.13 -12.16 3.31
CA ASP A 72 16.46 -10.84 2.80
C ASP A 72 15.62 -9.76 3.51
N ARG A 73 16.28 -9.00 4.40
CA ARG A 73 15.64 -7.94 5.18
C ARG A 73 15.18 -6.74 4.34
N LEU A 74 15.69 -6.60 3.11
CA LEU A 74 15.35 -5.47 2.23
C LEU A 74 14.31 -5.84 1.16
N LEU A 75 13.81 -7.08 1.18
CA LEU A 75 12.73 -7.55 0.33
C LEU A 75 13.00 -7.33 -1.17
N GLY A 76 14.18 -7.71 -1.64
CA GLY A 76 14.59 -7.55 -3.04
C GLY A 76 14.92 -6.10 -3.41
N GLY A 77 15.32 -5.27 -2.44
CA GLY A 77 15.61 -3.85 -2.61
C GLY A 77 14.38 -2.95 -2.55
N LEU A 78 13.21 -3.50 -2.19
CA LEU A 78 11.99 -2.73 -1.96
C LEU A 78 12.21 -1.72 -0.82
N LEU A 79 12.82 -2.14 0.29
CA LEU A 79 13.08 -1.30 1.47
C LEU A 79 14.42 -0.58 1.37
N SER A 80 14.44 0.67 1.83
CA SER A 80 15.70 1.41 2.06
C SER A 80 16.44 0.83 3.25
N PRO A 81 17.79 0.79 3.24
CA PRO A 81 18.58 0.56 4.45
C PRO A 81 18.67 1.82 5.34
N ASP A 82 18.24 2.99 4.86
CA ASP A 82 18.47 4.30 5.47
C ASP A 82 17.49 4.65 6.62
N PHE A 83 17.13 3.67 7.45
CA PHE A 83 16.28 3.87 8.63
C PHE A 83 17.00 3.47 9.91
N ASP A 84 16.74 4.23 10.97
CA ASP A 84 17.12 3.87 12.33
C ASP A 84 16.28 2.67 12.81
N GLU A 85 16.92 1.52 13.03
CA GLU A 85 16.22 0.27 13.36
C GLU A 85 15.44 0.36 14.70
N PRO A 86 15.99 0.94 15.79
CA PRO A 86 15.26 1.11 17.05
C PRO A 86 13.99 1.96 16.92
N ALA A 87 14.00 2.99 16.06
CA ALA A 87 12.82 3.83 15.80
C ALA A 87 11.67 3.05 15.16
N CYS A 88 11.97 2.03 14.36
CA CYS A 88 10.97 1.14 13.76
C CYS A 88 11.49 -0.29 13.58
N ARG A 89 11.38 -1.09 14.65
CA ARG A 89 11.90 -2.47 14.67
C ARG A 89 11.23 -3.37 13.63
N SER A 90 9.93 -3.20 13.44
CA SER A 90 9.13 -4.02 12.51
C SER A 90 9.61 -3.94 11.06
N ARG A 91 10.27 -2.85 10.66
CA ARG A 91 10.74 -2.63 9.29
C ARG A 91 11.64 -3.76 8.82
N TYR A 92 12.66 -4.09 9.62
CA TYR A 92 13.62 -5.13 9.25
C TYR A 92 13.35 -6.44 9.97
N GLU A 93 12.94 -6.43 11.23
CA GLU A 93 12.63 -7.67 11.96
C GLU A 93 11.37 -8.36 11.41
N GLY A 94 10.35 -7.59 11.02
CA GLY A 94 9.13 -8.12 10.44
C GLY A 94 9.34 -8.65 9.03
N SER A 95 10.15 -7.96 8.23
CA SER A 95 10.47 -8.38 6.86
C SER A 95 11.05 -9.79 6.78
N ARG A 96 11.87 -10.18 7.77
CA ARG A 96 12.52 -11.50 7.88
C ARG A 96 11.56 -12.62 8.26
N ARG A 97 10.38 -12.32 8.82
CA ARG A 97 9.39 -13.32 9.25
C ARG A 97 8.52 -13.83 8.12
N TRP A 98 8.36 -13.05 7.05
CA TRP A 98 7.67 -13.54 5.86
C TRP A 98 8.47 -14.61 5.15
N LYS A 99 7.75 -15.56 4.56
CA LYS A 99 8.35 -16.50 3.62
C LYS A 99 8.91 -15.75 2.40
N PRO A 100 9.88 -16.37 1.68
CA PRO A 100 10.29 -15.89 0.38
C PRO A 100 9.08 -15.65 -0.52
N SER A 101 8.96 -14.44 -1.05
CA SER A 101 7.85 -14.09 -1.92
C SER A 101 7.99 -14.76 -3.28
N PRO A 102 6.91 -15.31 -3.86
CA PRO A 102 6.92 -15.79 -5.23
C PRO A 102 6.88 -14.66 -6.26
N PHE A 103 6.68 -13.40 -5.83
CA PHE A 103 6.54 -12.24 -6.71
C PHE A 103 7.85 -11.41 -6.73
N PRO A 104 8.70 -11.54 -7.75
CA PRO A 104 9.93 -10.78 -7.82
C PRO A 104 9.64 -9.28 -7.92
N VAL A 105 10.40 -8.48 -7.17
CA VAL A 105 10.29 -7.02 -7.24
C VAL A 105 11.00 -6.54 -8.51
N SER A 106 10.29 -5.76 -9.34
CA SER A 106 10.88 -5.26 -10.57
C SER A 106 11.95 -4.19 -10.27
N PRO A 107 13.10 -4.18 -10.96
CA PRO A 107 14.08 -3.11 -10.81
C PRO A 107 13.52 -1.72 -11.15
N TYR A 108 12.48 -1.67 -11.99
CA TYR A 108 11.79 -0.42 -12.32
C TYR A 108 11.02 0.12 -11.12
N LEU A 109 10.25 -0.71 -10.41
CA LEU A 109 9.56 -0.32 -9.19
C LEU A 109 10.55 0.17 -8.13
N VAL A 110 11.66 -0.54 -7.91
CA VAL A 110 12.71 -0.10 -6.97
C VAL A 110 13.19 1.31 -7.30
N ARG A 111 13.56 1.58 -8.57
CA ARG A 111 13.97 2.93 -8.99
C ARG A 111 12.87 3.97 -8.79
N LYS A 112 11.61 3.62 -9.09
CA LYS A 112 10.46 4.52 -8.89
C LYS A 112 10.29 4.90 -7.42
N LEU A 113 10.44 3.94 -6.50
CA LEU A 113 10.38 4.18 -5.06
C LEU A 113 11.53 5.08 -4.59
N ARG A 114 12.77 4.83 -5.05
CA ARG A 114 13.91 5.71 -4.72
C ARG A 114 13.70 7.14 -5.22
N GLN A 115 13.18 7.30 -6.43
CA GLN A 115 12.84 8.62 -6.99
C GLN A 115 11.74 9.31 -6.18
N TYR A 116 10.72 8.54 -5.76
CA TYR A 116 9.67 9.05 -4.89
C TYR A 116 10.22 9.54 -3.55
N GLU A 117 11.09 8.76 -2.90
CA GLU A 117 11.75 9.14 -1.63
C GLU A 117 12.56 10.43 -1.77
N ALA A 118 13.31 10.58 -2.87
CA ALA A 118 14.05 11.81 -3.17
C ALA A 118 13.11 13.01 -3.38
N ASN A 119 11.99 12.81 -4.06
CA ASN A 119 10.98 13.86 -4.23
C ASN A 119 10.30 14.23 -2.91
N HIS A 120 9.99 13.23 -2.07
CA HIS A 120 9.41 13.45 -0.74
C HIS A 120 10.38 14.23 0.15
N ARG A 121 11.68 13.93 0.12
CA ARG A 121 12.71 14.73 0.83
C ARG A 121 12.77 16.19 0.39
N ARG A 122 12.53 16.44 -0.88
CA ARG A 122 12.56 17.78 -1.46
C ARG A 122 11.28 18.58 -1.22
N CYS A 123 10.13 17.92 -1.25
CA CYS A 123 8.80 18.54 -1.27
C CYS A 123 7.94 18.26 -0.03
N GLY A 124 8.40 17.40 0.87
CA GLY A 124 7.67 16.97 2.06
C GLY A 124 7.52 18.09 3.11
N PRO A 125 6.84 17.80 4.22
CA PRO A 125 6.64 18.74 5.33
C PRO A 125 7.90 19.50 5.74
N ASP A 126 7.70 20.73 6.21
CA ASP A 126 8.73 21.65 6.74
C ASP A 126 9.82 22.13 5.77
N THR A 127 9.88 21.57 4.56
CA THR A 127 10.78 22.05 3.50
C THR A 127 10.41 23.46 3.02
N PRO A 128 11.37 24.24 2.47
CA PRO A 128 11.08 25.53 1.86
C PRO A 128 10.02 25.45 0.75
N ARG A 129 10.07 24.39 -0.06
CA ARG A 129 9.14 24.16 -1.18
C ARG A 129 7.74 23.83 -0.70
N TYR A 130 7.60 23.06 0.37
CA TYR A 130 6.31 22.84 1.01
C TYR A 130 5.71 24.15 1.54
N ARG A 131 6.53 24.99 2.18
CA ARG A 131 6.07 26.30 2.67
C ARG A 131 5.57 27.21 1.54
N GLU A 132 6.25 27.21 0.39
CA GLU A 132 5.80 27.91 -0.81
C GLU A 132 4.48 27.35 -1.35
N ALA A 133 4.38 26.03 -1.51
CA ALA A 133 3.15 25.38 -1.98
C ALA A 133 1.97 25.59 -1.03
N MET A 134 2.22 25.65 0.28
CA MET A 134 1.22 25.99 1.30
C MET A 134 0.78 27.46 1.24
N ALA A 135 1.69 28.39 0.92
CA ALA A 135 1.34 29.78 0.72
C ALA A 135 0.40 29.94 -0.50
N GLN A 136 0.69 29.22 -1.59
CA GLN A 136 -0.19 29.16 -2.77
C GLN A 136 -1.55 28.53 -2.44
N LEU A 137 -1.59 27.44 -1.68
CA LEU A 137 -2.84 26.83 -1.23
C LEU A 137 -3.71 27.85 -0.47
N ARG A 138 -3.09 28.61 0.44
CA ARG A 138 -3.75 29.63 1.26
C ARG A 138 -4.22 30.86 0.47
N SER A 139 -3.66 31.15 -0.71
CA SER A 139 -4.15 32.24 -1.56
C SER A 139 -5.48 31.91 -2.26
N GLY A 140 -5.98 30.67 -2.13
CA GLY A 140 -7.31 30.28 -2.61
C GLY A 140 -7.40 30.09 -4.13
N ARG A 141 -6.27 30.08 -4.84
CA ARG A 141 -6.19 29.84 -6.29
C ARG A 141 -5.17 28.77 -6.59
N ASN A 142 -5.42 27.96 -7.62
CA ASN A 142 -4.39 27.10 -8.17
C ASN A 142 -3.38 27.98 -8.93
N GLY A 143 -2.11 27.87 -8.59
CA GLY A 143 -1.04 28.48 -9.37
C GLY A 143 -0.79 27.72 -10.68
N ASP A 144 0.23 28.14 -11.41
CA ASP A 144 0.81 27.33 -12.47
C ASP A 144 1.27 25.97 -11.94
N ARG A 145 1.51 25.02 -12.84
CA ARG A 145 1.95 23.66 -12.49
C ARG A 145 3.19 23.72 -11.59
N GLY A 146 2.97 23.46 -10.30
CA GLY A 146 4.00 23.60 -9.28
C GLY A 146 5.02 22.48 -9.36
N GLU A 147 6.25 22.77 -8.93
CA GLU A 147 7.30 21.75 -8.84
C GLU A 147 6.95 20.65 -7.83
N CYS A 148 6.28 21.03 -6.74
CA CYS A 148 5.75 20.12 -5.73
C CYS A 148 4.23 20.08 -5.80
N ARG A 149 3.69 18.88 -5.97
CA ARG A 149 2.24 18.61 -6.02
C ARG A 149 1.90 17.57 -4.97
N TYR A 150 0.70 17.63 -4.44
CA TYR A 150 0.34 16.89 -3.24
C TYR A 150 -0.97 16.12 -3.42
N VAL A 151 -1.04 14.98 -2.74
CA VAL A 151 -2.29 14.26 -2.46
C VAL A 151 -2.36 14.01 -0.95
N VAL A 152 -3.40 14.54 -0.32
CA VAL A 152 -3.67 14.40 1.10
C VAL A 152 -4.68 13.28 1.26
N TRP A 153 -4.30 12.21 1.96
CA TRP A 153 -5.18 11.10 2.27
C TRP A 153 -5.86 11.31 3.62
N LEU A 154 -7.19 11.18 3.63
CA LEU A 154 -8.01 11.23 4.84
C LEU A 154 -8.53 9.83 5.20
N PRO A 155 -8.22 9.31 6.40
CA PRO A 155 -8.70 8.00 6.84
C PRO A 155 -10.21 7.99 7.05
N VAL A 156 -10.84 6.88 6.70
CA VAL A 156 -12.25 6.59 7.00
C VAL A 156 -12.44 5.08 7.14
N GLN A 157 -13.53 4.67 7.80
CA GLN A 157 -13.87 3.28 8.09
C GLN A 157 -12.82 2.56 8.96
N GLY A 158 -12.92 1.24 9.07
CA GLY A 158 -12.02 0.40 9.87
C GLY A 158 -10.61 0.26 9.30
N LEU A 159 -9.69 -0.30 10.11
CA LEU A 159 -8.26 -0.41 9.81
C LEU A 159 -7.95 -1.09 8.47
N GLY A 160 -8.65 -2.18 8.12
CA GLY A 160 -8.45 -2.86 6.83
C GLY A 160 -8.72 -1.93 5.64
N ASN A 161 -9.82 -1.18 5.65
CA ASN A 161 -10.16 -0.21 4.61
C ASN A 161 -9.13 0.91 4.55
N ARG A 162 -8.71 1.42 5.71
CA ARG A 162 -7.66 2.46 5.82
C ARG A 162 -6.35 2.01 5.17
N MET A 163 -5.89 0.78 5.44
CA MET A 163 -4.66 0.23 4.86
C MET A 163 -4.78 0.05 3.33
N LEU A 164 -5.90 -0.49 2.85
CA LEU A 164 -6.15 -0.68 1.41
C LEU A 164 -6.21 0.65 0.65
N SER A 165 -6.93 1.64 1.19
CA SER A 165 -7.08 2.93 0.53
C SER A 165 -5.81 3.79 0.61
N LEU A 166 -5.04 3.69 1.70
CA LEU A 166 -3.74 4.34 1.82
C LEU A 166 -2.74 3.81 0.79
N VAL A 167 -2.65 2.49 0.62
CA VAL A 167 -1.79 1.87 -0.41
C VAL A 167 -2.26 2.26 -1.82
N SER A 168 -3.57 2.29 -2.07
CA SER A 168 -4.13 2.74 -3.36
C SER A 168 -3.79 4.22 -3.64
N THR A 169 -3.84 5.06 -2.61
CA THR A 169 -3.47 6.48 -2.72
C THR A 169 -1.98 6.67 -2.95
N PHE A 170 -1.14 5.83 -2.33
CA PHE A 170 0.28 5.82 -2.59
C PHE A 170 0.60 5.42 -4.04
N LEU A 171 -0.08 4.41 -4.59
CA LEU A 171 0.05 4.07 -6.01
C LEU A 171 -0.35 5.25 -6.91
N TYR A 172 -1.45 5.93 -6.61
CA TYR A 172 -1.87 7.13 -7.32
C TYR A 172 -0.80 8.24 -7.24
N ALA A 173 -0.16 8.43 -6.09
CA ALA A 173 0.92 9.39 -5.90
C ALA A 173 2.15 9.05 -6.78
N LEU A 174 2.52 7.76 -6.88
CA LEU A 174 3.61 7.29 -7.75
C LEU A 174 3.32 7.55 -9.24
N LEU A 175 2.07 7.34 -9.67
CA LEU A 175 1.63 7.54 -11.06
C LEU A 175 1.57 9.02 -11.45
N THR A 176 1.21 9.89 -10.51
CA THR A 176 1.00 11.32 -10.76
C THR A 176 2.14 12.21 -10.27
N ALA A 177 3.24 11.62 -9.79
CA ALA A 177 4.39 12.33 -9.23
C ALA A 177 3.99 13.34 -8.13
N ARG A 178 3.03 12.96 -7.29
CA ARG A 178 2.57 13.76 -6.14
C ARG A 178 3.23 13.26 -4.86
N VAL A 179 3.41 14.15 -3.89
CA VAL A 179 3.77 13.82 -2.52
C VAL A 179 2.52 13.37 -1.77
N LEU A 180 2.55 12.17 -1.20
CA LEU A 180 1.54 11.69 -0.27
C LEU A 180 1.73 12.35 1.10
N LEU A 181 0.65 12.93 1.62
CA LEU A 181 0.53 13.38 3.00
C LEU A 181 -0.63 12.65 3.68
N VAL A 182 -0.40 12.14 4.89
CA VAL A 182 -1.34 11.27 5.61
C VAL A 182 -1.91 12.02 6.81
N HIS A 183 -3.22 12.21 6.85
CA HIS A 183 -3.86 12.68 8.08
C HIS A 183 -3.88 11.54 9.11
N GLU A 184 -3.24 11.76 10.25
CA GLU A 184 -3.19 10.82 11.38
C GLU A 184 -4.09 11.34 12.50
N PRO A 185 -5.32 10.83 12.64
CA PRO A 185 -6.18 11.14 13.78
C PRO A 185 -5.70 10.38 15.04
N PRO A 186 -6.16 10.76 16.25
CA PRO A 186 -5.67 10.19 17.51
C PRO A 186 -5.75 8.66 17.60
N GLU A 187 -6.75 8.04 16.98
CA GLU A 187 -6.89 6.57 16.96
C GLU A 187 -5.88 5.86 16.06
N MET A 188 -5.15 6.59 15.21
CA MET A 188 -4.09 6.09 14.33
C MET A 188 -2.68 6.44 14.78
N GLU A 189 -2.54 7.26 15.82
CA GLU A 189 -1.26 7.79 16.27
C GLU A 189 -0.24 6.67 16.52
N GLY A 190 0.84 6.68 15.76
CA GLY A 190 1.94 5.72 15.90
C GLY A 190 1.59 4.28 15.53
N LEU A 191 0.47 4.04 14.84
CA LEU A 191 0.14 2.71 14.30
C LEU A 191 1.16 2.28 13.25
N PHE A 192 1.64 3.21 12.43
CA PHE A 192 2.61 2.93 11.37
C PHE A 192 3.87 3.76 11.55
N CYS A 193 5.01 3.18 11.21
CA CYS A 193 6.28 3.90 11.13
C CYS A 193 6.33 4.83 9.92
N GLU A 194 7.23 5.80 9.96
CA GLU A 194 7.58 6.62 8.79
C GLU A 194 8.10 5.77 7.63
N PRO A 195 7.49 5.80 6.44
CA PRO A 195 7.85 4.93 5.31
C PRO A 195 8.94 5.50 4.41
N PHE A 196 9.27 6.79 4.52
CA PHE A 196 10.20 7.48 3.61
C PHE A 196 11.44 7.97 4.38
N PRO A 197 12.68 7.63 3.95
CA PRO A 197 13.88 7.95 4.72
C PRO A 197 14.15 9.46 4.87
N GLY A 198 14.28 9.93 6.10
CA GLY A 198 14.68 11.31 6.43
C GLY A 198 13.58 12.35 6.24
N THR A 199 12.31 11.92 6.23
CA THR A 199 11.12 12.80 6.08
C THR A 199 9.95 12.26 6.89
N SER A 200 8.92 13.08 7.07
CA SER A 200 7.63 12.62 7.59
C SER A 200 6.54 12.65 6.52
N TRP A 201 5.79 11.56 6.36
CA TRP A 201 4.58 11.56 5.52
C TRP A 201 3.36 12.19 6.21
N LEU A 202 3.46 12.52 7.50
CA LEU A 202 2.32 13.00 8.27
C LEU A 202 1.91 14.40 7.80
N LEU A 203 0.60 14.61 7.69
CA LEU A 203 0.02 15.89 7.33
C LEU A 203 0.24 16.89 8.48
N PRO A 204 0.94 18.03 8.25
CA PRO A 204 1.19 18.99 9.31
C PRO A 204 -0.10 19.58 9.89
N ALA A 205 -0.10 19.84 11.19
CA ALA A 205 -1.26 20.40 11.90
C ALA A 205 -1.73 21.77 11.34
N SER A 206 -0.85 22.47 10.62
CA SER A 206 -1.08 23.77 9.96
C SER A 206 -1.84 23.68 8.63
N PHE A 207 -2.19 22.47 8.17
CA PHE A 207 -3.00 22.26 6.99
C PHE A 207 -4.46 22.70 7.23
N PRO A 208 -5.02 23.61 6.40
CA PRO A 208 -6.26 24.32 6.71
C PRO A 208 -7.54 23.49 6.53
N TYR A 209 -7.49 22.36 5.82
CA TYR A 209 -8.69 21.62 5.41
C TYR A 209 -8.83 20.24 6.06
N LYS A 210 -8.04 19.93 7.09
CA LYS A 210 -8.08 18.60 7.75
C LYS A 210 -9.40 18.33 8.47
N ASP A 211 -10.03 19.39 9.02
CA ASP A 211 -11.27 19.29 9.82
C ASP A 211 -12.54 19.54 8.97
N VAL A 212 -12.39 19.71 7.65
CA VAL A 212 -13.52 19.92 6.74
C VAL A 212 -14.28 18.61 6.58
N ARG A 213 -15.60 18.66 6.80
CA ARG A 213 -16.50 17.53 6.55
C ARG A 213 -16.79 17.42 5.06
N PHE A 214 -15.86 16.82 4.34
CA PHE A 214 -16.04 16.49 2.93
C PHE A 214 -17.09 15.38 2.74
N GLY A 215 -17.90 15.52 1.70
CA GLY A 215 -18.89 14.53 1.26
C GLY A 215 -19.04 14.56 -0.27
N SER A 216 -19.83 13.63 -0.81
CA SER A 216 -20.05 13.48 -2.26
C SER A 216 -20.49 14.78 -2.93
N GLU A 217 -21.37 15.52 -2.26
CA GLU A 217 -22.00 16.77 -2.74
C GLU A 217 -21.24 18.05 -2.33
N SER A 218 -20.06 17.93 -1.70
CA SER A 218 -19.25 19.11 -1.38
C SER A 218 -18.93 19.90 -2.65
N LYS A 219 -18.94 21.24 -2.58
CA LYS A 219 -18.63 22.09 -3.74
C LYS A 219 -17.21 21.86 -4.27
N GLU A 220 -16.32 21.38 -3.42
CA GLU A 220 -14.94 21.03 -3.74
C GLU A 220 -14.79 19.63 -4.34
N SER A 221 -15.85 18.80 -4.30
CA SER A 221 -15.86 17.48 -4.93
C SER A 221 -15.65 17.64 -6.43
N TYR A 222 -14.74 16.85 -7.01
CA TYR A 222 -14.44 16.87 -8.43
C TYR A 222 -15.71 16.73 -9.30
N VAL A 223 -16.61 15.80 -8.93
CA VAL A 223 -17.86 15.58 -9.66
C VAL A 223 -18.79 16.79 -9.58
N THR A 224 -18.91 17.41 -8.41
CA THR A 224 -19.68 18.65 -8.23
C THR A 224 -19.05 19.82 -9.01
N MET A 225 -17.73 19.89 -9.07
CA MET A 225 -17.01 20.89 -9.88
C MET A 225 -17.27 20.70 -11.38
N LEU A 226 -17.32 19.46 -11.86
CA LEU A 226 -17.69 19.14 -13.25
C LEU A 226 -19.13 19.58 -13.55
N GLN A 227 -20.09 19.21 -12.70
CA GLN A 227 -21.51 19.55 -12.86
C GLN A 227 -21.74 21.06 -12.89
N ASN A 228 -20.98 21.81 -12.08
CA ASN A 228 -21.05 23.26 -12.01
C ASN A 228 -20.15 23.98 -13.01
N ASN A 229 -19.53 23.26 -13.95
CA ASN A 229 -18.62 23.80 -14.97
C ASN A 229 -17.41 24.58 -14.41
N VAL A 230 -16.99 24.27 -13.17
CA VAL A 230 -15.77 24.80 -12.55
C VAL A 230 -14.53 24.12 -13.16
N VAL A 231 -14.65 22.82 -13.45
CA VAL A 231 -13.66 22.02 -14.18
C VAL A 231 -14.26 21.58 -15.51
N ARG A 232 -13.46 21.58 -16.58
CA ARG A 232 -13.86 21.20 -17.94
C ARG A 232 -12.84 20.26 -18.57
N TYR A 233 -13.29 19.36 -19.44
CA TYR A 233 -12.43 18.38 -20.11
C TYR A 233 -11.61 18.97 -21.25
N ASP A 234 -12.20 19.95 -21.95
CA ASP A 234 -11.59 20.75 -22.98
C ASP A 234 -10.99 21.99 -22.34
N GLY A 235 -9.67 22.18 -22.46
CA GLY A 235 -8.99 23.42 -22.06
C GLY A 235 -9.41 24.66 -22.87
N GLY A 236 -10.65 24.73 -23.34
CA GLY A 236 -11.24 25.81 -24.12
C GLY A 236 -11.44 27.06 -23.27
N ASN A 237 -10.72 28.13 -23.64
CA ASN A 237 -10.70 29.46 -23.03
C ASN A 237 -10.66 29.45 -21.50
N ALA A 238 -9.45 29.21 -20.96
CA ALA A 238 -9.07 29.42 -19.57
C ALA A 238 -9.36 30.86 -19.11
N SER A 239 -10.62 31.12 -18.75
CA SER A 239 -11.09 32.39 -18.19
C SER A 239 -11.37 32.27 -16.69
N SER A 240 -11.39 31.05 -16.14
CA SER A 240 -11.53 30.78 -14.71
C SER A 240 -10.33 29.98 -14.21
N ALA A 241 -9.52 30.59 -13.35
CA ALA A 241 -8.45 29.91 -12.63
C ALA A 241 -9.01 28.74 -11.82
N LEU A 242 -8.35 27.57 -11.86
CA LEU A 242 -8.76 26.41 -11.06
C LEU A 242 -8.75 26.77 -9.56
N PRO A 243 -9.66 26.18 -8.76
CA PRO A 243 -9.60 26.30 -7.29
C PRO A 243 -8.29 25.77 -6.72
N ALA A 244 -7.87 26.28 -5.56
CA ALA A 244 -6.59 25.90 -4.94
C ALA A 244 -6.39 24.39 -4.71
N TYR A 245 -7.48 23.65 -4.56
CA TYR A 245 -7.47 22.20 -4.41
C TYR A 245 -8.75 21.59 -4.96
N VAL A 246 -8.72 20.27 -5.16
CA VAL A 246 -9.88 19.44 -5.49
C VAL A 246 -10.04 18.33 -4.46
N TYR A 247 -11.28 18.01 -4.11
CA TYR A 247 -11.62 16.86 -3.30
C TYR A 247 -12.05 15.69 -4.20
N LEU A 248 -11.35 14.56 -4.09
CA LEU A 248 -11.70 13.32 -4.78
C LEU A 248 -12.37 12.37 -3.79
N HIS A 249 -13.69 12.22 -3.95
CA HIS A 249 -14.52 11.34 -3.12
C HIS A 249 -14.56 9.95 -3.73
N LEU A 250 -13.90 8.99 -3.07
CA LEU A 250 -13.82 7.59 -3.49
C LEU A 250 -14.31 6.66 -2.37
N GLU A 251 -15.28 7.10 -1.60
CA GLU A 251 -15.99 6.25 -0.64
C GLU A 251 -17.04 5.41 -1.37
N ASN A 252 -17.36 4.25 -0.81
CA ASN A 252 -18.39 3.37 -1.32
C ASN A 252 -19.78 4.06 -1.28
N MET A 253 -20.39 4.24 -2.45
CA MET A 253 -21.76 4.72 -2.62
C MET A 253 -22.66 3.61 -3.17
N ASN A 254 -23.26 2.81 -2.27
CA ASN A 254 -24.11 1.68 -2.63
C ASN A 254 -23.42 0.67 -3.57
N LEU A 255 -22.22 0.23 -3.15
CA LEU A 255 -21.38 -0.75 -3.84
C LEU A 255 -20.87 -0.28 -5.21
N ARG A 256 -20.78 1.05 -5.40
CA ARG A 256 -20.18 1.72 -6.56
C ARG A 256 -19.36 2.92 -6.13
N LEU A 257 -18.35 3.28 -6.91
CA LEU A 257 -17.69 4.58 -6.80
C LEU A 257 -18.45 5.62 -7.62
N GLN A 258 -18.25 6.90 -7.32
CA GLN A 258 -18.86 7.98 -8.11
C GLN A 258 -18.48 7.87 -9.59
N SER A 259 -19.42 8.23 -10.47
CA SER A 259 -19.14 8.36 -11.90
C SER A 259 -18.16 9.50 -12.16
N HIS A 260 -17.47 9.47 -13.30
CA HIS A 260 -16.45 10.47 -13.67
C HIS A 260 -15.32 10.58 -12.64
N THR A 261 -14.74 9.44 -12.24
CA THR A 261 -13.60 9.42 -11.31
C THR A 261 -12.39 8.64 -11.83
N PHE A 262 -12.59 7.73 -12.79
CA PHE A 262 -11.54 6.87 -13.37
C PHE A 262 -11.57 6.86 -14.91
N CYS A 263 -11.93 7.98 -15.54
CA CYS A 263 -11.77 8.17 -16.97
C CYS A 263 -10.45 8.88 -17.31
N GLU A 264 -9.97 8.69 -18.54
CA GLU A 264 -8.73 9.32 -18.99
C GLU A 264 -8.82 10.85 -18.95
N GLU A 265 -9.96 11.41 -19.35
CA GLU A 265 -10.22 12.83 -19.34
C GLU A 265 -10.30 13.39 -17.92
N ASP A 266 -10.82 12.61 -16.98
CA ASP A 266 -10.88 13.00 -15.56
C ASP A 266 -9.49 13.17 -15.00
N HIS A 267 -8.63 12.17 -15.22
CA HIS A 267 -7.26 12.22 -14.72
C HIS A 267 -6.42 13.29 -15.40
N ARG A 268 -6.72 13.63 -16.67
CA ARG A 268 -6.09 14.78 -17.35
C ARG A 268 -6.50 16.11 -16.69
N ALA A 269 -7.77 16.27 -16.30
CA ALA A 269 -8.23 17.45 -15.57
C ALA A 269 -7.65 17.51 -14.14
N LEU A 270 -7.63 16.37 -13.43
CA LEU A 270 -7.07 16.25 -12.07
C LEU A 270 -5.56 16.53 -12.04
N ASP A 271 -4.80 16.25 -13.11
CA ASP A 271 -3.36 16.58 -13.20
C ASP A 271 -3.09 18.09 -13.11
N GLY A 272 -4.09 18.93 -13.44
CA GLY A 272 -4.00 20.39 -13.37
C GLY A 272 -3.93 20.95 -11.95
N PHE A 273 -4.43 20.23 -10.94
CA PHE A 273 -4.44 20.70 -9.55
C PHE A 273 -3.10 20.46 -8.86
N ASN A 274 -2.56 21.46 -8.16
CA ASN A 274 -1.35 21.24 -7.34
C ASN A 274 -1.67 20.49 -6.03
N TRP A 275 -2.87 20.69 -5.47
CA TRP A 275 -3.32 20.03 -4.25
C TRP A 275 -4.57 19.19 -4.48
N MET A 276 -4.55 17.96 -3.97
CA MET A 276 -5.70 17.07 -3.95
C MET A 276 -5.95 16.60 -2.52
N VAL A 277 -7.22 16.57 -2.12
CA VAL A 277 -7.67 15.88 -0.91
C VAL A 277 -8.42 14.64 -1.35
N LEU A 278 -8.07 13.48 -0.82
CA LEU A 278 -8.64 12.19 -1.22
C LEU A 278 -9.14 11.46 0.02
N ARG A 279 -10.39 10.99 -0.05
CA ARG A 279 -10.99 10.14 0.97
C ARG A 279 -11.57 8.89 0.33
N SER A 280 -11.24 7.73 0.88
CA SER A 280 -11.66 6.44 0.33
C SER A 280 -11.66 5.34 1.38
N ASP A 281 -12.60 4.42 1.25
CA ASP A 281 -12.71 3.17 2.02
C ASP A 281 -12.43 1.91 1.17
N SER A 282 -11.99 2.10 -0.08
CA SER A 282 -11.93 1.06 -1.10
C SER A 282 -10.49 0.79 -1.57
N TYR A 283 -10.22 -0.44 -2.02
CA TYR A 283 -8.96 -0.79 -2.71
C TYR A 283 -8.98 -0.34 -4.19
N PHE A 284 -9.02 0.98 -4.42
CA PHE A 284 -9.18 1.55 -5.76
C PHE A 284 -7.94 1.43 -6.66
N ALA A 285 -6.84 0.84 -6.19
CA ALA A 285 -5.69 0.52 -7.02
C ALA A 285 -6.09 -0.28 -8.27
N VAL A 286 -7.07 -1.19 -8.15
CA VAL A 286 -7.64 -1.95 -9.27
C VAL A 286 -8.22 -1.02 -10.35
N ALA A 287 -8.92 0.05 -9.94
CA ALA A 287 -9.51 1.01 -10.88
C ALA A 287 -8.44 1.83 -11.62
N LEU A 288 -7.26 2.05 -11.05
CA LEU A 288 -6.17 2.76 -11.74
C LEU A 288 -5.65 2.00 -12.98
N PHE A 289 -5.75 0.66 -13.00
CA PHE A 289 -5.41 -0.15 -14.19
C PHE A 289 -6.40 0.01 -15.34
N LEU A 290 -7.62 0.48 -15.05
CA LEU A 290 -8.63 0.74 -16.07
C LEU A 290 -8.35 2.04 -16.83
N VAL A 291 -7.63 2.99 -16.21
CA VAL A 291 -7.26 4.29 -16.79
C VAL A 291 -6.13 4.11 -17.82
N PRO A 292 -6.37 4.38 -19.12
CA PRO A 292 -5.39 4.12 -20.18
C PRO A 292 -4.02 4.77 -19.97
N THR A 293 -3.99 6.04 -19.55
CA THR A 293 -2.76 6.82 -19.33
C THR A 293 -1.78 6.18 -18.32
N TYR A 294 -2.26 5.34 -17.41
CA TYR A 294 -1.41 4.73 -16.37
C TYR A 294 -0.88 3.34 -16.74
N ARG A 295 -1.42 2.69 -17.79
CA ARG A 295 -1.15 1.27 -18.08
C ARG A 295 0.34 0.99 -18.28
N ASP A 296 1.01 1.73 -19.14
CA ASP A 296 2.43 1.51 -19.45
C ASP A 296 3.35 1.69 -18.22
N GLU A 297 3.00 2.60 -17.32
CA GLU A 297 3.74 2.80 -16.07
C GLU A 297 3.47 1.66 -15.08
N LEU A 298 2.22 1.23 -14.96
CA LEU A 298 1.80 0.12 -14.11
C LEU A 298 2.43 -1.20 -14.55
N GLU A 299 2.47 -1.51 -15.84
CA GLU A 299 3.05 -2.75 -16.35
C GLU A 299 4.57 -2.84 -16.12
N ARG A 300 5.27 -1.70 -16.17
CA ARG A 300 6.70 -1.64 -15.85
C ARG A 300 6.96 -1.81 -14.36
N MET A 301 6.12 -1.23 -13.50
CA MET A 301 6.23 -1.38 -12.05
C MET A 301 5.86 -2.80 -11.60
N PHE A 302 4.78 -3.37 -12.16
CA PHE A 302 4.19 -4.63 -11.75
C PHE A 302 4.04 -5.59 -12.95
N PRO A 303 5.13 -6.27 -13.36
CA PRO A 303 5.04 -7.32 -14.38
C PRO A 303 4.04 -8.42 -13.99
N SER A 304 3.98 -8.75 -12.70
CA SER A 304 2.89 -9.51 -12.09
C SER A 304 1.83 -8.54 -11.56
N LYS A 305 0.73 -8.38 -12.29
CA LYS A 305 -0.38 -7.49 -11.93
C LYS A 305 -1.09 -7.97 -10.66
N GLY A 306 -1.00 -9.26 -10.34
CA GLY A 306 -1.49 -9.87 -9.12
C GLY A 306 -0.63 -9.62 -7.86
N SER A 307 0.29 -8.65 -7.85
CA SER A 307 1.18 -8.39 -6.71
C SER A 307 1.32 -6.92 -6.27
N VAL A 308 0.38 -6.06 -6.70
CA VAL A 308 0.43 -4.61 -6.45
C VAL A 308 0.38 -4.29 -4.96
N PHE A 309 -0.64 -4.77 -4.24
CA PHE A 309 -0.73 -4.57 -2.79
C PHE A 309 0.40 -5.29 -2.08
N HIS A 310 0.81 -6.47 -2.55
CA HIS A 310 1.90 -7.22 -1.93
C HIS A 310 3.19 -6.41 -1.86
N HIS A 311 3.59 -5.78 -2.97
CA HIS A 311 4.80 -4.95 -2.99
C HIS A 311 4.59 -3.63 -2.26
N LEU A 312 3.53 -2.88 -2.57
CA LEU A 312 3.35 -1.54 -1.99
C LEU A 312 2.97 -1.57 -0.50
N GLY A 313 2.19 -2.55 -0.07
CA GLY A 313 1.84 -2.77 1.34
C GLY A 313 3.08 -3.11 2.18
N ARG A 314 3.95 -3.99 1.69
CA ARG A 314 5.21 -4.36 2.37
C ARG A 314 6.25 -3.24 2.37
N TYR A 315 6.16 -2.29 1.44
CA TYR A 315 6.98 -1.09 1.41
C TYR A 315 6.48 -0.01 2.39
N LEU A 316 5.17 0.22 2.40
CA LEU A 316 4.57 1.37 3.06
C LEU A 316 4.18 1.08 4.52
N LEU A 317 3.70 -0.13 4.80
CA LEU A 317 3.03 -0.45 6.06
C LEU A 317 3.98 -1.24 6.98
N HIS A 318 4.57 -0.54 7.94
CA HIS A 318 5.37 -1.14 9.00
C HIS A 318 4.75 -0.78 10.35
N PRO A 319 4.36 -1.76 11.19
CA PRO A 319 3.76 -1.48 12.49
C PRO A 319 4.68 -0.65 13.37
N GLY A 320 4.15 0.39 14.00
CA GLY A 320 4.84 1.13 15.03
C GLY A 320 5.22 0.22 16.21
N ASN A 321 6.22 0.62 16.98
CA ASN A 321 6.77 -0.20 18.07
C ASN A 321 5.74 -0.75 19.08
N PRO A 322 4.65 -0.04 19.45
CA PRO A 322 3.60 -0.60 20.31
C PRO A 322 2.90 -1.81 19.68
N ALA A 323 2.35 -1.67 18.47
CA ALA A 323 1.70 -2.77 17.74
C ALA A 323 2.70 -3.89 17.40
N TRP A 324 3.93 -3.53 17.02
CA TRP A 324 4.99 -4.50 16.76
C TRP A 324 5.33 -5.34 17.99
N GLY A 325 5.40 -4.72 19.17
CA GLY A 325 5.66 -5.43 20.42
C GLY A 325 4.59 -6.48 20.73
N ILE A 326 3.32 -6.22 20.41
CA ILE A 326 2.23 -7.19 20.55
C ILE A 326 2.47 -8.37 19.59
N ALA A 327 2.67 -8.08 18.30
CA ALA A 327 2.88 -9.10 17.27
C ALA A 327 4.12 -9.96 17.57
N GLN A 328 5.24 -9.33 17.93
CA GLN A 328 6.49 -10.01 18.25
C GLN A 328 6.33 -10.96 19.44
N ARG A 329 5.85 -10.47 20.59
CA ARG A 329 5.71 -11.31 21.78
C ARG A 329 4.78 -12.49 21.55
N PHE A 330 3.68 -12.26 20.84
CA PHE A 330 2.74 -13.33 20.53
C PHE A 330 3.33 -14.35 19.56
N PHE A 331 3.99 -13.91 18.49
CA PHE A 331 4.63 -14.80 17.54
C PHE A 331 5.69 -15.66 18.22
N ASP A 332 6.61 -15.02 18.95
CA ASP A 332 7.74 -15.69 19.58
C ASP A 332 7.27 -16.66 20.68
N GLY A 333 6.20 -16.32 21.42
CA GLY A 333 5.65 -17.14 22.50
C GLY A 333 4.75 -18.30 22.07
N TYR A 334 4.01 -18.17 20.95
CA TYR A 334 2.96 -19.12 20.59
C TYR A 334 3.09 -19.74 19.19
N LEU A 335 3.76 -19.07 18.24
CA LEU A 335 3.76 -19.47 16.82
C LEU A 335 5.13 -19.87 16.28
N ALA A 336 6.22 -19.36 16.86
CA ALA A 336 7.57 -19.55 16.33
C ALA A 336 8.02 -21.03 16.34
N GLY A 337 7.65 -21.77 17.37
CA GLY A 337 8.04 -23.18 17.56
C GLY A 337 7.22 -24.21 16.77
N ALA A 338 6.18 -23.78 16.05
CA ALA A 338 5.34 -24.70 15.28
C ALA A 338 5.97 -25.06 13.93
N ASP A 339 5.81 -26.32 13.50
CA ASP A 339 6.22 -26.78 12.17
C ASP A 339 5.33 -26.20 11.06
N GLN A 340 4.06 -25.93 11.40
CA GLN A 340 3.10 -25.29 10.50
C GLN A 340 2.17 -24.35 11.28
N ARG A 341 1.88 -23.20 10.69
CA ARG A 341 0.98 -22.16 11.20
C ARG A 341 -0.20 -21.99 10.26
N LEU A 342 -1.41 -22.17 10.77
CA LEU A 342 -2.65 -21.90 10.07
C LEU A 342 -3.31 -20.64 10.65
N GLY A 343 -3.48 -19.61 9.83
CA GLY A 343 -4.30 -18.45 10.19
C GLY A 343 -5.77 -18.72 9.89
N VAL A 344 -6.66 -18.43 10.82
CA VAL A 344 -8.12 -18.50 10.63
C VAL A 344 -8.69 -17.13 10.99
N GLN A 345 -8.91 -16.31 9.96
CA GLN A 345 -9.47 -14.98 10.08
C GLN A 345 -10.99 -15.07 9.93
N VAL A 346 -11.72 -14.69 10.98
CA VAL A 346 -13.18 -14.72 11.02
C VAL A 346 -13.73 -13.32 11.23
N ARG A 347 -14.46 -12.81 10.22
CA ARG A 347 -15.24 -11.57 10.31
C ARG A 347 -16.71 -11.89 10.10
N ILE A 348 -17.53 -11.48 11.06
CA ILE A 348 -18.98 -11.41 10.89
C ILE A 348 -19.29 -10.00 10.40
N VAL A 349 -19.83 -9.89 9.19
CA VAL A 349 -20.18 -8.60 8.58
C VAL A 349 -21.55 -8.16 9.10
N TRP A 350 -21.66 -6.93 9.59
CA TRP A 350 -22.86 -6.46 10.30
C TRP A 350 -24.14 -6.49 9.45
N HIS A 351 -24.04 -6.25 8.14
CA HIS A 351 -25.18 -6.28 7.21
C HIS A 351 -25.48 -7.70 6.67
N HIS A 352 -24.62 -8.67 6.96
CA HIS A 352 -24.82 -10.09 6.67
C HIS A 352 -24.50 -10.93 7.92
N PRO A 353 -25.32 -10.82 9.00
CA PRO A 353 -25.07 -11.55 10.22
C PRO A 353 -25.16 -13.05 9.96
N VAL A 354 -24.09 -13.77 10.28
CA VAL A 354 -24.03 -15.23 10.16
C VAL A 354 -24.06 -15.83 11.57
N PRO A 355 -24.97 -16.77 11.86
CA PRO A 355 -24.96 -17.48 13.13
C PRO A 355 -23.63 -18.21 13.36
N PHE A 356 -23.19 -18.25 14.61
CA PHE A 356 -21.91 -18.87 14.99
C PHE A 356 -21.75 -20.29 14.43
N ASP A 357 -22.74 -21.17 14.65
CA ASP A 357 -22.63 -22.58 14.24
C ASP A 357 -22.56 -22.75 12.72
N VAL A 358 -23.21 -21.85 11.95
CA VAL A 358 -23.17 -21.86 10.49
C VAL A 358 -21.77 -21.52 9.98
N MET A 359 -21.19 -20.43 10.51
CA MET A 359 -19.82 -20.01 10.15
C MET A 359 -18.80 -21.06 10.60
N PHE A 360 -18.94 -21.57 11.82
CA PHE A 360 -18.03 -22.56 12.38
C PHE A 360 -18.06 -23.89 11.61
N ASP A 361 -19.25 -24.38 11.23
CA ASP A 361 -19.38 -25.57 10.37
C ASP A 361 -18.67 -25.34 9.02
N GLN A 362 -18.86 -24.17 8.40
CA GLN A 362 -18.19 -23.86 7.14
C GLN A 362 -16.66 -23.83 7.27
N ILE A 363 -16.12 -23.26 8.36
CA ILE A 363 -14.68 -23.29 8.68
C ILE A 363 -14.19 -24.73 8.82
N LEU A 364 -14.91 -25.59 9.55
CA LEU A 364 -14.54 -27.00 9.69
C LEU A 364 -14.61 -27.76 8.37
N ARG A 365 -15.65 -27.54 7.56
CA ARG A 365 -15.75 -28.14 6.22
C ARG A 365 -14.58 -27.72 5.34
N CYS A 366 -14.27 -26.42 5.28
CA CYS A 366 -13.16 -25.88 4.50
C CYS A 366 -11.81 -26.48 4.94
N THR A 367 -11.53 -26.47 6.25
CA THR A 367 -10.27 -26.97 6.79
C THR A 367 -10.12 -28.47 6.59
N ARG A 368 -11.20 -29.25 6.68
CA ARG A 368 -11.22 -30.69 6.41
C ARG A 368 -11.04 -31.01 4.93
N GLU A 369 -11.84 -30.40 4.06
CA GLU A 369 -11.83 -30.65 2.60
C GLU A 369 -10.45 -30.35 1.99
N HIS A 370 -9.77 -29.32 2.50
CA HIS A 370 -8.42 -28.96 2.06
C HIS A 370 -7.29 -29.46 2.95
N ARG A 371 -7.58 -30.34 3.92
CA ARG A 371 -6.60 -30.98 4.81
C ARG A 371 -5.69 -29.96 5.53
N LEU A 372 -6.24 -28.80 5.88
CA LEU A 372 -5.53 -27.77 6.65
C LEU A 372 -5.39 -28.21 8.12
N LEU A 373 -6.41 -28.88 8.65
CA LEU A 373 -6.41 -29.45 9.99
C LEU A 373 -6.64 -30.96 9.95
N PRO A 374 -6.01 -31.72 10.86
CA PRO A 374 -6.14 -33.18 10.91
C PRO A 374 -7.52 -33.59 11.42
N GLN A 375 -7.97 -34.78 11.01
CA GLN A 375 -9.19 -35.39 11.54
C GLN A 375 -8.98 -35.87 12.98
N LEU A 376 -10.06 -35.91 13.76
CA LEU A 376 -10.05 -36.44 15.13
C LEU A 376 -10.33 -37.96 15.11
N THR A 377 -9.74 -38.70 16.05
CA THR A 377 -10.01 -40.13 16.22
C THR A 377 -11.50 -40.37 16.52
N GLY A 378 -12.12 -41.32 15.82
CA GLY A 378 -13.54 -41.67 16.02
C GLY A 378 -14.55 -40.81 15.26
N SER A 379 -14.11 -39.95 14.34
CA SER A 379 -14.99 -39.10 13.50
C SER A 379 -15.40 -39.71 12.14
N GLU A 380 -15.30 -41.04 11.96
CA GLU A 380 -15.71 -41.73 10.73
C GLU A 380 -17.23 -42.02 10.66
N PRO A 381 -17.90 -41.79 9.52
CA PRO A 381 -18.91 -42.71 9.00
C PRO A 381 -18.21 -43.97 8.44
N PRO A 382 -18.81 -45.17 8.51
CA PRO A 382 -18.11 -46.41 8.21
C PRO A 382 -17.74 -46.50 6.72
N ALA A 383 -16.44 -46.41 6.43
CA ALA A 383 -15.90 -46.80 5.13
C ALA A 383 -15.05 -48.06 5.31
N ILE A 384 -15.50 -49.14 4.69
CA ILE A 384 -14.84 -50.44 4.63
C ILE A 384 -13.50 -50.27 3.91
N VAL A 385 -12.39 -50.18 4.64
CA VAL A 385 -11.06 -50.49 4.08
C VAL A 385 -10.29 -51.33 5.09
N ARG A 386 -9.95 -52.54 4.63
CA ARG A 386 -9.23 -53.57 5.37
C ARG A 386 -7.85 -53.08 5.85
N PRO A 387 -7.39 -53.48 7.04
CA PRO A 387 -6.05 -53.13 7.49
C PRO A 387 -5.01 -53.98 6.74
N SER A 388 -4.14 -53.35 5.95
CA SER A 388 -2.87 -53.96 5.57
C SER A 388 -1.81 -53.55 6.59
N SER A 389 -1.53 -54.46 7.52
CA SER A 389 -0.36 -54.44 8.39
C SER A 389 0.93 -54.51 7.57
N ASN A 390 1.78 -53.49 7.68
CA ASN A 390 3.24 -53.59 7.83
C ASN A 390 3.93 -52.29 7.40
N THR A 391 4.11 -51.37 8.34
CA THR A 391 5.23 -50.44 8.30
C THR A 391 5.73 -50.23 9.72
N THR A 392 6.96 -50.69 9.94
CA THR A 392 7.81 -50.39 11.10
C THR A 392 7.66 -48.95 11.55
N ALA A 393 7.18 -48.76 12.78
CA ALA A 393 7.10 -47.48 13.45
C ALA A 393 8.51 -46.99 13.81
N THR A 394 9.20 -46.39 12.85
CA THR A 394 10.23 -45.41 13.17
C THR A 394 9.49 -44.18 13.71
N SER A 395 9.73 -43.84 14.97
CA SER A 395 9.20 -42.67 15.68
C SER A 395 9.46 -41.37 14.91
N LYS A 396 8.59 -41.01 13.97
CA LYS A 396 8.55 -39.65 13.43
C LYS A 396 8.00 -38.78 14.55
N ALA A 397 8.77 -37.78 14.97
CA ALA A 397 8.29 -36.76 15.90
C ALA A 397 6.94 -36.21 15.38
N ASN A 398 5.95 -36.12 16.27
CA ASN A 398 4.63 -35.61 15.92
C ASN A 398 4.78 -34.14 15.50
N LYS A 399 4.40 -33.82 14.26
CA LYS A 399 4.43 -32.43 13.78
C LYS A 399 3.51 -31.57 14.61
N VAL A 400 3.97 -30.37 14.96
CA VAL A 400 3.22 -29.37 15.71
C VAL A 400 2.61 -28.35 14.75
N LYS A 401 1.29 -28.23 14.78
CA LYS A 401 0.52 -27.26 14.01
C LYS A 401 -0.11 -26.24 14.95
N ALA A 402 0.33 -24.98 14.84
CA ALA A 402 -0.29 -23.87 15.56
C ALA A 402 -1.40 -23.24 14.71
N VAL A 403 -2.57 -23.07 15.30
CA VAL A 403 -3.72 -22.40 14.69
C VAL A 403 -3.90 -21.04 15.35
N LEU A 404 -3.77 -19.99 14.56
CA LEU A 404 -4.02 -18.62 14.97
C LEU A 404 -5.45 -18.24 14.58
N VAL A 405 -6.34 -18.12 15.55
CA VAL A 405 -7.72 -17.63 15.35
C VAL A 405 -7.75 -16.13 15.59
N VAL A 406 -8.21 -15.37 14.59
CA VAL A 406 -8.41 -13.92 14.68
C VAL A 406 -9.87 -13.61 14.43
N SER A 407 -10.54 -13.16 15.49
CA SER A 407 -11.97 -12.88 15.53
C SER A 407 -12.27 -11.92 16.68
N LEU A 408 -13.25 -11.03 16.50
CA LEU A 408 -13.79 -10.25 17.63
C LEU A 408 -14.46 -11.16 18.68
N LYS A 409 -14.99 -12.29 18.22
CA LYS A 409 -15.81 -13.23 18.96
C LYS A 409 -14.97 -14.44 19.43
N PRO A 410 -14.83 -14.71 20.75
CA PRO A 410 -13.97 -15.77 21.28
C PRO A 410 -14.47 -17.20 21.02
N GLU A 411 -15.75 -17.36 20.71
CA GLU A 411 -16.44 -18.65 20.57
C GLU A 411 -15.78 -19.53 19.50
N TYR A 412 -15.20 -18.93 18.46
CA TYR A 412 -14.47 -19.65 17.41
C TYR A 412 -13.18 -20.29 17.94
N TYR A 413 -12.46 -19.58 18.80
CA TYR A 413 -11.28 -20.09 19.49
C TYR A 413 -11.69 -21.17 20.49
N ASP A 414 -12.66 -20.89 21.37
CA ASP A 414 -13.07 -21.80 22.44
C ASP A 414 -13.49 -23.16 21.88
N LYS A 415 -14.29 -23.16 20.81
CA LYS A 415 -14.77 -24.38 20.18
C LYS A 415 -13.65 -25.14 19.46
N LEU A 416 -12.79 -24.46 18.71
CA LEU A 416 -11.69 -25.12 18.00
C LEU A 416 -10.61 -25.64 18.95
N HIS A 417 -10.25 -24.86 19.97
CA HIS A 417 -9.36 -25.27 21.03
C HIS A 417 -9.92 -26.49 21.77
N GLY A 418 -11.18 -26.44 22.21
CA GLY A 418 -11.83 -27.55 22.89
C GLY A 418 -11.86 -28.85 22.07
N MET A 419 -12.04 -28.75 20.75
CA MET A 419 -12.01 -29.92 19.86
C MET A 419 -10.65 -30.65 19.88
N TYR A 420 -9.55 -29.92 19.69
CA TYR A 420 -8.20 -30.51 19.61
C TYR A 420 -7.56 -30.75 20.97
N TYR A 421 -7.99 -30.05 22.01
CA TYR A 421 -7.53 -30.29 23.38
C TYR A 421 -8.11 -31.59 23.95
N ASN A 422 -9.39 -31.88 23.66
CA ASN A 422 -10.08 -33.02 24.25
C ASN A 422 -9.99 -34.33 23.43
N ASN A 423 -9.49 -34.28 22.19
CA ASN A 423 -9.49 -35.43 21.29
C ASN A 423 -8.13 -35.61 20.61
N ALA A 424 -7.74 -36.87 20.44
CA ALA A 424 -6.54 -37.20 19.66
C ALA A 424 -6.78 -36.98 18.15
N THR A 425 -5.71 -36.61 17.43
CA THR A 425 -5.74 -36.51 15.97
C THR A 425 -5.44 -37.88 15.35
N ALA A 426 -6.14 -38.22 14.28
CA ALA A 426 -5.94 -39.48 13.55
C ALA A 426 -4.54 -39.57 12.90
N SER A 427 -3.94 -38.42 12.57
CA SER A 427 -2.58 -38.36 12.01
C SER A 427 -1.46 -38.36 13.07
N GLY A 428 -1.80 -38.22 14.35
CA GLY A 428 -0.83 -38.01 15.43
C GLY A 428 -0.22 -36.60 15.48
N GLU A 429 -0.59 -35.70 14.57
CA GLU A 429 -0.17 -34.28 14.62
C GLU A 429 -0.69 -33.61 15.90
N LEU A 430 0.16 -32.84 16.58
CA LEU A 430 -0.25 -32.01 17.70
C LEU A 430 -0.82 -30.71 17.16
N VAL A 431 -2.07 -30.38 17.51
CA VAL A 431 -2.70 -29.12 17.13
C VAL A 431 -2.84 -28.24 18.37
N THR A 432 -2.23 -27.07 18.34
CA THR A 432 -2.43 -26.02 19.35
C THR A 432 -3.21 -24.88 18.73
N VAL A 433 -4.12 -24.27 19.49
CA VAL A 433 -5.00 -23.20 19.01
C VAL A 433 -4.78 -22.00 19.91
N TYR A 434 -4.67 -20.81 19.32
CA TYR A 434 -4.43 -19.56 20.03
C TYR A 434 -5.27 -18.42 19.44
N GLN A 435 -5.70 -17.50 20.29
CA GLN A 435 -6.33 -16.24 19.90
C GLN A 435 -5.63 -15.08 20.61
N PRO A 436 -5.11 -14.06 19.88
CA PRO A 436 -4.40 -12.94 20.50
C PRO A 436 -5.30 -12.02 21.32
N SER A 437 -6.50 -11.71 20.81
CA SER A 437 -7.49 -10.88 21.49
C SER A 437 -8.92 -11.21 21.06
N HIS A 438 -9.89 -10.71 21.82
CA HIS A 438 -11.33 -10.86 21.55
C HIS A 438 -12.10 -9.60 21.99
N ASP A 439 -11.98 -8.53 21.21
CA ASP A 439 -12.53 -7.22 21.60
C ASP A 439 -14.07 -7.15 21.58
N GLN A 440 -14.77 -8.25 21.28
CA GLN A 440 -16.22 -8.40 21.13
C GLN A 440 -16.81 -7.59 19.98
N ASP A 441 -16.55 -6.31 19.97
CA ASP A 441 -17.06 -5.34 19.01
C ASP A 441 -15.90 -4.51 18.42
N GLN A 442 -16.17 -3.91 17.28
CA GLN A 442 -15.19 -3.09 16.59
C GLN A 442 -15.16 -1.68 17.20
N HIS A 443 -13.99 -1.26 17.70
CA HIS A 443 -13.76 0.04 18.35
C HIS A 443 -12.72 0.85 17.57
N THR A 444 -13.06 1.24 16.34
CA THR A 444 -12.13 1.92 15.42
C THR A 444 -11.67 3.28 15.95
N GLU A 445 -12.47 3.91 16.80
CA GLU A 445 -12.16 5.13 17.54
C GLU A 445 -11.09 4.94 18.64
N ALA A 446 -10.81 3.70 19.04
CA ALA A 446 -9.87 3.41 20.12
C ALA A 446 -8.49 3.02 19.57
N ARG A 447 -7.46 3.81 19.88
CA ARG A 447 -6.07 3.55 19.48
C ARG A 447 -5.59 2.15 19.87
N ALA A 448 -5.82 1.74 21.12
CA ALA A 448 -5.38 0.43 21.61
C ALA A 448 -6.05 -0.75 20.88
N HIS A 449 -7.31 -0.58 20.42
CA HIS A 449 -8.00 -1.56 19.57
C HIS A 449 -7.30 -1.66 18.21
N ASN A 450 -6.99 -0.52 17.59
CA ASN A 450 -6.30 -0.51 16.30
C ASN A 450 -4.87 -1.07 16.38
N GLU A 451 -4.16 -0.86 17.49
CA GLU A 451 -2.83 -1.45 17.73
C GLU A 451 -2.89 -2.98 17.79
N ARG A 452 -3.89 -3.56 18.47
CA ARG A 452 -4.13 -5.01 18.50
C ARG A 452 -4.55 -5.54 17.13
N ALA A 453 -5.51 -4.88 16.48
CA ALA A 453 -5.98 -5.25 15.15
C ALA A 453 -4.83 -5.26 14.13
N LEU A 454 -3.93 -4.27 14.17
CA LEU A 454 -2.76 -4.22 13.32
C LEU A 454 -1.79 -5.38 13.61
N ALA A 455 -1.54 -5.67 14.90
CA ALA A 455 -0.70 -6.79 15.29
C ALA A 455 -1.26 -8.14 14.78
N GLU A 456 -2.58 -8.33 14.87
CA GLU A 456 -3.27 -9.52 14.39
C GLU A 456 -3.21 -9.69 12.87
N ILE A 457 -3.36 -8.61 12.10
CA ILE A 457 -3.14 -8.61 10.63
C ILE A 457 -1.73 -9.14 10.31
N PHE A 458 -0.71 -8.63 11.02
CA PHE A 458 0.67 -9.03 10.79
C PHE A 458 0.93 -10.48 11.24
N LEU A 459 0.39 -10.90 12.38
CA LEU A 459 0.47 -12.29 12.84
C LEU A 459 -0.12 -13.27 11.81
N LEU A 460 -1.29 -12.97 11.26
CA LEU A 460 -1.88 -13.74 10.16
C LEU A 460 -0.95 -13.76 8.94
N SER A 461 -0.33 -12.62 8.60
CA SER A 461 0.56 -12.54 7.44
C SER A 461 1.82 -13.41 7.56
N TYR A 462 2.16 -13.85 8.78
CA TYR A 462 3.27 -14.78 9.05
C TYR A 462 2.84 -16.26 9.11
N CYS A 463 1.56 -16.57 8.89
CA CYS A 463 1.09 -17.95 8.80
C CYS A 463 1.49 -18.61 7.47
N ASP A 464 1.54 -19.94 7.46
CA ASP A 464 1.95 -20.73 6.30
C ASP A 464 0.79 -20.96 5.31
N GLU A 465 -0.43 -21.09 5.85
CA GLU A 465 -1.71 -21.18 5.15
C GLU A 465 -2.72 -20.29 5.89
N MET A 466 -3.78 -19.86 5.21
CA MET A 466 -4.79 -18.97 5.78
C MET A 466 -6.19 -19.34 5.31
N VAL A 467 -7.15 -19.34 6.23
CA VAL A 467 -8.58 -19.29 5.95
C VAL A 467 -9.06 -17.87 6.22
N THR A 468 -9.77 -17.25 5.28
CA THR A 468 -10.29 -15.89 5.42
C THR A 468 -11.79 -15.86 5.16
N THR A 469 -12.50 -14.98 5.86
CA THR A 469 -13.93 -14.73 5.59
C THR A 469 -14.14 -13.83 4.38
N SER A 470 -15.14 -14.18 3.57
CA SER A 470 -15.72 -13.34 2.51
C SER A 470 -15.94 -11.89 2.96
N TRP A 471 -15.70 -10.92 2.06
CA TRP A 471 -15.87 -9.47 2.25
C TRP A 471 -14.95 -8.80 3.28
N SER A 472 -14.07 -9.56 3.95
CA SER A 472 -13.21 -9.02 5.00
C SER A 472 -11.97 -8.34 4.43
N THR A 473 -11.95 -7.00 4.46
CA THR A 473 -10.74 -6.23 4.11
C THR A 473 -9.58 -6.48 5.06
N PHE A 474 -9.85 -6.84 6.31
CA PHE A 474 -8.84 -7.31 7.27
C PHE A 474 -8.14 -8.56 6.75
N GLY A 475 -8.91 -9.53 6.24
CA GLY A 475 -8.39 -10.74 5.61
C GLY A 475 -7.58 -10.42 4.35
N TYR A 476 -8.07 -9.49 3.52
CA TYR A 476 -7.36 -9.06 2.31
C TYR A 476 -5.97 -8.54 2.57
N VAL A 477 -5.85 -7.62 3.53
CA VAL A 477 -4.55 -7.06 3.92
C VAL A 477 -3.61 -8.16 4.39
N ALA A 478 -4.08 -9.05 5.28
CA ALA A 478 -3.24 -10.10 5.85
C ALA A 478 -2.69 -11.06 4.77
N HIS A 479 -3.54 -11.59 3.89
CA HIS A 479 -3.10 -12.54 2.87
C HIS A 479 -2.26 -11.88 1.77
N ALA A 480 -2.57 -10.63 1.41
CA ALA A 480 -1.83 -9.89 0.40
C ALA A 480 -0.43 -9.50 0.92
N LEU A 481 -0.28 -9.12 2.19
CA LEU A 481 1.04 -8.95 2.83
C LEU A 481 1.84 -10.25 2.83
N ALA A 482 1.18 -11.38 3.15
CA ALA A 482 1.82 -12.70 3.19
C ALA A 482 2.29 -13.18 1.81
N GLY A 483 1.71 -12.64 0.72
CA GLY A 483 1.92 -13.19 -0.62
C GLY A 483 1.24 -14.54 -0.80
N LEU A 484 0.15 -14.79 -0.07
CA LEU A 484 -0.52 -16.09 -0.02
C LEU A 484 -1.94 -16.00 -0.58
N ARG A 485 -2.32 -16.99 -1.39
CA ARG A 485 -3.72 -17.17 -1.80
C ARG A 485 -4.44 -17.95 -0.70
N PRO A 486 -5.39 -17.34 0.02
CA PRO A 486 -6.04 -18.00 1.15
C PRO A 486 -7.00 -19.10 0.68
N ARG A 487 -7.55 -19.83 1.64
CA ARG A 487 -8.83 -20.52 1.51
C ARG A 487 -9.92 -19.54 1.92
N LEU A 488 -10.52 -18.89 0.94
CA LEU A 488 -11.56 -17.89 1.13
C LEU A 488 -12.90 -18.59 1.34
N LEU A 489 -13.50 -18.46 2.53
CA LEU A 489 -14.83 -19.01 2.80
C LEU A 489 -15.81 -18.41 1.79
N ALA A 490 -16.51 -19.26 1.05
CA ALA A 490 -17.42 -18.80 0.01
C ALA A 490 -18.62 -18.07 0.64
N PRO A 491 -19.23 -17.10 -0.07
CA PRO A 491 -20.46 -16.47 0.38
C PRO A 491 -21.54 -17.52 0.69
N LEU A 492 -22.36 -17.22 1.69
CA LEU A 492 -23.50 -18.06 2.05
C LEU A 492 -24.67 -17.76 1.13
N ASP A 493 -25.42 -18.80 0.76
CA ASP A 493 -26.80 -18.63 0.36
C ASP A 493 -27.63 -18.36 1.62
N LEU A 494 -28.14 -17.13 1.72
CA LEU A 494 -28.86 -16.63 2.88
C LEU A 494 -30.20 -17.34 3.10
N SER A 495 -30.78 -17.98 2.07
CA SER A 495 -32.04 -18.71 2.19
C SER A 495 -31.88 -20.04 2.94
N LYS A 496 -30.76 -20.73 2.73
CA LYS A 496 -30.41 -22.00 3.38
C LYS A 496 -29.39 -21.85 4.51
N MET A 497 -28.87 -20.65 4.73
CA MET A 497 -27.78 -20.35 5.68
C MET A 497 -26.62 -21.33 5.54
N ARG A 498 -26.21 -21.59 4.29
CA ARG A 498 -25.15 -22.55 3.97
C ARG A 498 -24.55 -22.25 2.61
N SER A 499 -23.24 -22.41 2.47
CA SER A 499 -22.59 -22.46 1.17
C SER A 499 -22.33 -23.91 0.74
N ASP A 500 -22.63 -24.23 -0.52
CA ASP A 500 -22.41 -25.56 -1.10
C ASP A 500 -20.91 -25.86 -1.19
N VAL A 501 -20.12 -24.86 -1.58
CA VAL A 501 -18.66 -24.89 -1.54
C VAL A 501 -18.22 -24.25 -0.23
N ALA A 502 -17.48 -24.97 0.63
CA ALA A 502 -17.10 -24.41 1.92
C ALA A 502 -16.14 -23.22 1.77
N CYS A 503 -15.15 -23.35 0.88
CA CYS A 503 -14.22 -22.28 0.56
C CYS A 503 -13.57 -22.52 -0.81
N VAL A 504 -13.02 -21.44 -1.37
CA VAL A 504 -12.35 -21.45 -2.67
C VAL A 504 -10.91 -20.96 -2.52
N ARG A 505 -10.08 -21.22 -3.53
CA ARG A 505 -8.78 -20.55 -3.66
C ARG A 505 -8.94 -19.40 -4.64
N PRO A 506 -8.72 -18.15 -4.22
CA PRO A 506 -8.83 -17.00 -5.11
C PRO A 506 -7.86 -17.09 -6.30
N ALA A 507 -8.17 -16.38 -7.39
CA ALA A 507 -7.38 -16.32 -8.60
C ALA A 507 -5.99 -15.71 -8.34
N SER A 508 -5.94 -14.66 -7.52
CA SER A 508 -4.71 -13.96 -7.12
C SER A 508 -4.71 -13.64 -5.63
N ILE A 509 -3.58 -13.10 -5.14
CA ILE A 509 -3.44 -12.62 -3.76
C ILE A 509 -3.97 -11.20 -3.57
N GLU A 510 -4.43 -10.55 -4.65
CA GLU A 510 -4.84 -9.15 -4.61
C GLU A 510 -6.16 -8.97 -3.84
N PRO A 511 -6.28 -7.89 -3.04
CA PRO A 511 -7.54 -7.49 -2.45
C PRO A 511 -8.63 -7.25 -3.50
N CYS A 512 -9.89 -7.45 -3.09
CA CYS A 512 -11.03 -7.11 -3.92
C CYS A 512 -11.33 -5.60 -3.86
N LEU A 513 -11.54 -4.96 -5.01
CA LEU A 513 -12.26 -3.71 -5.10
C LEU A 513 -13.77 -4.00 -5.03
N HIS A 514 -14.37 -3.78 -3.86
CA HIS A 514 -15.81 -4.01 -3.64
C HIS A 514 -16.68 -3.10 -4.50
N SER A 515 -16.28 -1.84 -4.66
CA SER A 515 -17.05 -0.84 -5.40
C SER A 515 -16.40 -0.57 -6.76
N PRO A 516 -16.78 -1.26 -7.84
CA PRO A 516 -16.23 -0.97 -9.16
C PRO A 516 -16.59 0.47 -9.58
N PRO A 517 -15.69 1.15 -10.31
CA PRO A 517 -15.99 2.46 -10.87
C PRO A 517 -17.02 2.34 -11.99
N SER A 518 -17.75 3.42 -12.24
CA SER A 518 -18.50 3.57 -13.50
C SER A 518 -17.51 3.76 -14.64
N LEU A 519 -17.64 2.97 -15.71
CA LEU A 519 -16.82 3.12 -16.94
C LEU A 519 -17.53 3.96 -18.01
N VAL A 520 -18.64 4.60 -17.63
CA VAL A 520 -19.36 5.58 -18.44
C VAL A 520 -18.52 6.86 -18.51
N CYS A 521 -17.51 6.84 -19.37
CA CYS A 521 -16.68 7.99 -19.70
C CYS A 521 -17.30 8.77 -20.86
N ARG A 522 -16.96 8.38 -22.10
CA ARG A 522 -17.55 8.92 -23.35
C ARG A 522 -18.58 7.99 -23.99
N ARG A 523 -18.70 6.75 -23.51
CA ARG A 523 -19.70 5.78 -23.99
C ARG A 523 -21.00 5.98 -23.21
N LYS A 524 -22.15 5.75 -23.87
CA LYS A 524 -23.48 5.87 -23.24
C LYS A 524 -23.87 4.68 -22.35
N GLN A 525 -23.08 3.60 -22.36
CA GLN A 525 -23.37 2.37 -21.61
C GLN A 525 -22.17 1.97 -20.75
N ASP A 526 -22.47 1.60 -19.51
CA ASP A 526 -21.52 0.96 -18.60
C ASP A 526 -21.29 -0.47 -19.10
N LEU A 527 -20.03 -0.87 -19.24
CA LEU A 527 -19.66 -2.20 -19.70
C LEU A 527 -18.89 -2.90 -18.59
N ASP A 528 -19.08 -4.21 -18.46
CA ASP A 528 -18.28 -5.00 -17.54
C ASP A 528 -16.81 -5.03 -18.02
N PRO A 529 -15.85 -4.49 -17.24
CA PRO A 529 -14.45 -4.49 -17.65
C PRO A 529 -13.86 -5.90 -17.77
N VAL A 530 -14.39 -6.88 -17.04
CA VAL A 530 -13.86 -8.26 -17.02
C VAL A 530 -13.97 -8.91 -18.40
N ALA A 531 -14.98 -8.55 -19.20
CA ALA A 531 -15.15 -9.06 -20.56
C ALA A 531 -14.07 -8.60 -21.55
N HIS A 532 -13.32 -7.54 -21.22
CA HIS A 532 -12.43 -6.86 -22.16
C HIS A 532 -10.99 -6.69 -21.65
N VAL A 533 -10.76 -6.89 -20.36
CA VAL A 533 -9.46 -6.68 -19.72
C VAL A 533 -8.96 -8.01 -19.13
N PRO A 534 -7.98 -8.67 -19.76
CA PRO A 534 -7.62 -10.06 -19.43
C PRO A 534 -7.04 -10.23 -18.02
N PHE A 535 -6.43 -9.18 -17.48
CA PHE A 535 -5.84 -9.13 -16.14
C PHE A 535 -6.82 -8.71 -15.04
N LEU A 536 -8.13 -8.72 -15.34
CA LEU A 536 -9.20 -8.43 -14.40
C LEU A 536 -10.15 -9.62 -14.30
N ARG A 537 -10.61 -9.89 -13.08
CA ARG A 537 -11.66 -10.86 -12.78
C ARG A 537 -12.62 -10.30 -11.76
N HIS A 538 -13.83 -10.85 -11.74
CA HIS A 538 -14.71 -10.67 -10.60
C HIS A 538 -14.12 -11.34 -9.36
N CYS A 539 -14.38 -10.77 -8.20
CA CYS A 539 -13.95 -11.34 -6.93
C CYS A 539 -14.77 -12.59 -6.61
N GLU A 540 -14.14 -13.53 -5.89
CA GLU A 540 -14.76 -14.81 -5.55
C GLU A 540 -15.74 -14.69 -4.36
N ASP A 541 -15.66 -13.60 -3.61
CA ASP A 541 -16.54 -13.29 -2.48
C ASP A 541 -17.48 -12.12 -2.74
N VAL A 542 -17.20 -11.28 -3.74
CA VAL A 542 -18.05 -10.15 -4.13
C VAL A 542 -18.27 -10.21 -5.64
N ASP A 543 -19.42 -10.76 -6.05
CA ASP A 543 -19.68 -11.16 -7.46
C ASP A 543 -19.51 -10.02 -8.48
N PHE A 544 -19.79 -8.77 -8.09
CA PHE A 544 -19.60 -7.58 -8.94
C PHE A 544 -18.28 -6.85 -8.67
N GLY A 545 -17.57 -7.20 -7.60
CA GLY A 545 -16.28 -6.64 -7.25
C GLY A 545 -15.22 -6.99 -8.29
N LEU A 546 -14.11 -6.26 -8.29
CA LEU A 546 -13.02 -6.44 -9.25
C LEU A 546 -11.71 -6.75 -8.54
N LYS A 547 -10.90 -7.64 -9.13
CA LYS A 547 -9.53 -7.89 -8.67
C LYS A 547 -8.56 -8.08 -9.83
N LEU A 548 -7.30 -7.74 -9.58
CA LEU A 548 -6.22 -7.94 -10.53
C LEU A 548 -5.76 -9.40 -10.50
N VAL A 549 -5.49 -9.95 -11.69
CA VAL A 549 -4.89 -11.27 -11.90
C VAL A 549 -3.74 -11.12 -12.90
N ASP A 550 -2.84 -12.11 -12.93
CA ASP A 550 -1.72 -12.15 -13.87
C ASP A 550 -2.12 -12.58 -15.28
#